data_AF-A0A3N5R8W9-F1
#
_entry.id   AF-A0A3N5R8W9-F1
#
_cell.length_a   1.000
_cell.length_b   1.000
_cell.length_c   1.000
_cell.angle_alpha   90.00
_cell.angle_beta   90.00
_cell.angle_gamma   90.00
#
_symmetry.space_group_name_H-M   'P 1'
#
loop_
_entity.id
_entity.type
_entity.pdbx_description
1 polymer ?
#
loop_
_entity_poly.entity_id
_entity_poly.type
_entity_poly.pdbx_seq_one_letter_code
_entity_poly.pdbx_strand_id
1 'polypeptide(L)'
;MAIEKASYIDTIIPATAQSCPVTNRDYFTRDLEEALRNRSPNIGQRIDSSLRTDKWDRIAGEVFNCASYDEFIELKLNNSTFFGQALLKISDAMIEILYKVEEDLIDSQGPEYKAPFANSTLRKKSGMHGWGMAIDFDVGINPYVLNEKSEEKLDKELIGAYDNIAKLMLGKNESDLRKLKSGRSAFGDGSIGDIHDILQEESDAMRKYFSLMKDDTAFQEFIETEWAVKNPDNKIPDIERIKAQMEKDYIILGGKADTGNVWRTEVNEDRPFAPNSMRGKGDPATGFLNLRKEFVEAMTDRGFAWGAIDISGEPGDIQHFDLRLQGVGARVYNLLLKYK
;
A
#
# COMPACT_ATOMS: atom_id res chain seq x y z
N MET A 1 -34.87 -35.03 -1.45
CA MET A 1 -33.97 -35.29 -0.31
C MET A 1 -32.73 -34.44 -0.53
N ALA A 2 -32.68 -33.31 0.16
CA ALA A 2 -31.57 -32.38 0.19
C ALA A 2 -30.55 -32.85 1.23
N ILE A 3 -29.26 -32.61 0.98
CA ILE A 3 -28.21 -32.68 2.00
C ILE A 3 -27.50 -31.34 1.98
N GLU A 4 -27.73 -30.57 3.03
CA GLU A 4 -27.13 -29.26 3.30
C GLU A 4 -25.62 -29.39 3.61
N LYS A 5 -24.85 -28.45 3.05
CA LYS A 5 -23.49 -28.13 3.47
C LYS A 5 -23.58 -27.20 4.68
N ALA A 6 -23.16 -27.67 5.85
CA ALA A 6 -22.97 -26.81 7.01
C ALA A 6 -21.61 -26.10 6.94
N SER A 7 -21.69 -24.76 6.96
CA SER A 7 -20.60 -23.80 7.11
C SER A 7 -20.05 -23.83 8.54
N TYR A 8 -18.74 -23.97 8.69
CA TYR A 8 -18.03 -24.01 9.97
C TYR A 8 -17.57 -22.60 10.41
N ILE A 9 -18.47 -21.60 10.36
CA ILE A 9 -18.13 -20.21 10.74
C ILE A 9 -18.92 -19.72 11.97
N ASP A 10 -20.00 -20.37 12.38
CA ASP A 10 -20.77 -19.91 13.53
C ASP A 10 -20.47 -20.73 14.78
N THR A 11 -19.43 -20.35 15.51
CA THR A 11 -19.38 -20.38 17.00
C THR A 11 -18.01 -19.94 17.52
N ILE A 12 -17.80 -18.63 17.63
CA ILE A 12 -16.92 -18.10 18.68
C ILE A 12 -17.69 -17.00 19.40
N ILE A 13 -18.19 -17.35 20.58
CA ILE A 13 -18.74 -16.41 21.57
C ILE A 13 -17.58 -15.50 21.99
N PRO A 14 -17.75 -14.16 22.00
CA PRO A 14 -16.71 -13.26 22.49
C PRO A 14 -16.63 -13.44 24.01
N ALA A 15 -15.65 -14.22 24.47
CA ALA A 15 -15.22 -14.15 25.85
C ALA A 15 -14.69 -12.73 26.08
N THR A 16 -15.28 -12.05 27.06
CA THR A 16 -14.89 -10.73 27.55
C THR A 16 -13.41 -10.71 27.92
N ALA A 17 -12.56 -10.29 26.98
CA ALA A 17 -11.19 -9.91 27.27
C ALA A 17 -11.22 -8.60 28.05
N GLN A 18 -11.16 -8.70 29.38
CA GLN A 18 -10.87 -7.55 30.23
C GLN A 18 -9.54 -6.93 29.78
N SER A 19 -9.58 -5.63 29.50
CA SER A 19 -8.39 -4.83 29.26
C SER A 19 -7.50 -4.88 30.50
N CYS A 20 -6.38 -5.58 30.41
CA CYS A 20 -5.30 -5.41 31.38
C CYS A 20 -4.43 -4.25 30.87
N PRO A 21 -4.37 -3.10 31.57
CA PRO A 21 -3.38 -2.09 31.26
C PRO A 21 -1.99 -2.70 31.55
N VAL A 22 -1.07 -2.60 30.59
CA VAL A 22 0.30 -3.09 30.76
C VAL A 22 1.02 -2.13 31.71
N THR A 23 0.85 -2.35 33.01
CA THR A 23 1.59 -1.69 34.08
C THR A 23 2.77 -2.58 34.50
N ASN A 24 3.77 -2.75 33.63
CA ASN A 24 5.19 -2.78 34.04
C ASN A 24 6.13 -3.04 32.86
N ARG A 25 7.03 -2.08 32.66
CA ARG A 25 8.08 -2.00 31.62
C ARG A 25 9.18 -3.09 31.77
N ASP A 26 9.27 -3.74 32.93
CA ASP A 26 10.38 -4.64 33.28
C ASP A 26 10.10 -6.14 33.00
N TYR A 27 8.85 -6.53 32.74
CA TYR A 27 8.51 -7.94 32.51
C TYR A 27 8.74 -8.40 31.06
N PHE A 28 8.54 -7.52 30.07
CA PHE A 28 8.65 -7.89 28.65
C PHE A 28 10.09 -8.24 28.22
N THR A 29 11.08 -7.50 28.72
CA THR A 29 12.49 -7.75 28.39
C THR A 29 12.99 -9.07 28.98
N ARG A 30 12.49 -9.46 30.16
CA ARG A 30 12.84 -10.75 30.79
C ARG A 30 12.19 -11.94 30.08
N ASP A 31 10.93 -11.81 29.66
CA ASP A 31 10.23 -12.87 28.93
C ASP A 31 10.86 -13.14 27.55
N LEU A 32 11.41 -12.10 26.90
CA LEU A 32 12.17 -12.26 25.64
C LEU A 32 13.53 -12.92 25.85
N GLU A 33 14.28 -12.55 26.90
CA GLU A 33 15.57 -13.17 27.20
C GLU A 33 15.43 -14.64 27.59
N GLU A 34 14.36 -15.02 28.29
CA GLU A 34 14.09 -16.40 28.69
C GLU A 34 13.63 -17.27 27.50
N ALA A 35 12.89 -16.70 26.56
CA ALA A 35 12.55 -17.34 25.29
C ALA A 35 13.77 -17.53 24.36
N LEU A 36 14.78 -16.66 24.46
CA LEU A 36 16.04 -16.77 23.71
C LEU A 36 17.01 -17.79 24.32
N ARG A 37 17.01 -17.98 25.65
CA ARG A 37 17.88 -18.96 26.33
C ARG A 37 17.45 -20.42 26.16
N ASN A 38 16.15 -20.67 25.92
CA ASN A 38 15.61 -22.04 25.80
C ASN A 38 15.52 -22.58 24.35
N ARG A 39 15.97 -21.83 23.33
CA ARG A 39 15.98 -22.29 21.93
C ARG A 39 17.35 -22.85 21.53
N SER A 40 17.67 -24.03 22.04
CA SER A 40 18.63 -24.91 21.37
C SER A 40 18.29 -26.38 21.59
N PRO A 41 17.58 -27.01 20.65
CA PRO A 41 17.72 -28.43 20.41
C PRO A 41 18.54 -28.67 19.14
N ASN A 42 19.67 -29.36 19.34
CA ASN A 42 20.38 -30.23 18.40
C ASN A 42 20.63 -29.72 16.96
N ILE A 43 21.83 -29.19 16.78
CA ILE A 43 22.53 -29.07 15.49
C ILE A 43 22.86 -30.49 14.99
N GLY A 44 21.97 -31.07 14.20
CA GLY A 44 22.17 -32.35 13.54
C GLY A 44 21.55 -32.34 12.15
N GLN A 45 22.40 -32.44 11.12
CA GLN A 45 22.09 -32.49 9.68
C GLN A 45 21.67 -31.16 9.03
N ARG A 46 22.70 -30.41 8.59
CA ARG A 46 22.58 -29.41 7.53
C ARG A 46 22.11 -30.11 6.25
N ILE A 47 20.84 -29.93 5.89
CA ILE A 47 20.35 -30.23 4.55
C ILE A 47 21.06 -29.28 3.60
N ASP A 48 21.76 -29.84 2.61
CA ASP A 48 22.41 -29.06 1.57
C ASP A 48 21.35 -28.20 0.85
N SER A 49 21.50 -26.87 0.96
CA SER A 49 20.64 -25.90 0.28
C SER A 49 20.58 -26.08 -1.23
N SER A 50 21.53 -26.84 -1.82
CA SER A 50 21.57 -27.18 -3.24
C SER A 50 20.43 -28.09 -3.71
N LEU A 51 19.73 -28.79 -2.80
CA LEU A 51 18.64 -29.72 -3.13
C LEU A 51 17.24 -29.08 -3.08
N ARG A 52 17.09 -27.84 -2.63
CA ARG A 52 15.79 -27.14 -2.57
C ARG A 52 15.47 -26.51 -3.92
N THR A 53 14.46 -27.03 -4.61
CA THR A 53 14.00 -26.53 -5.91
C THR A 53 13.04 -25.34 -5.78
N ASP A 54 12.29 -25.23 -4.68
CA ASP A 54 11.42 -24.11 -4.39
C ASP A 54 12.21 -22.94 -3.77
N LYS A 55 12.08 -21.74 -4.36
CA LYS A 55 12.81 -20.55 -3.91
C LYS A 55 12.46 -20.10 -2.50
N TRP A 56 11.22 -20.32 -2.06
CA TRP A 56 10.78 -19.96 -0.71
C TRP A 56 11.44 -20.88 0.31
N ASP A 57 11.46 -22.19 0.08
CA ASP A 57 12.18 -23.10 0.94
C ASP A 57 13.68 -22.75 0.98
N ARG A 58 14.27 -22.39 -0.16
CA ARG A 58 15.67 -21.99 -0.22
C ARG A 58 15.98 -20.76 0.62
N ILE A 59 15.19 -19.68 0.50
CA ILE A 59 15.35 -18.47 1.31
C ILE A 59 15.10 -18.75 2.79
N ALA A 60 14.08 -19.55 3.11
CA ALA A 60 13.77 -19.96 4.48
C ALA A 60 14.98 -20.63 5.16
N GLY A 61 15.69 -21.50 4.44
CA GLY A 61 16.93 -22.11 4.91
C GLY A 61 18.10 -21.12 5.02
N GLU A 62 18.36 -20.34 3.96
CA GLU A 62 19.53 -19.47 3.88
C GLU A 62 19.49 -18.27 4.83
N VAL A 63 18.30 -17.71 5.08
CA VAL A 63 18.12 -16.50 5.89
C VAL A 63 17.71 -16.85 7.32
N PHE A 64 16.77 -17.78 7.49
CA PHE A 64 16.11 -18.02 8.77
C PHE A 64 16.48 -19.36 9.42
N ASN A 65 17.31 -20.17 8.74
CA ASN A 65 17.69 -21.51 9.18
C ASN A 65 16.48 -22.44 9.40
N CYS A 66 15.46 -22.34 8.55
CA CYS A 66 14.30 -23.22 8.55
C CYS A 66 14.43 -24.33 7.48
N ALA A 67 13.92 -25.52 7.76
CA ALA A 67 13.80 -26.66 6.88
C ALA A 67 12.87 -26.40 5.67
N SER A 68 11.85 -25.57 5.85
CA SER A 68 10.90 -25.18 4.78
C SER A 68 10.30 -23.79 5.02
N TYR A 69 9.60 -23.27 4.02
CA TYR A 69 8.82 -22.04 4.10
C TYR A 69 7.63 -22.18 5.07
N ASP A 70 6.97 -23.34 5.10
CA ASP A 70 5.89 -23.56 6.07
C ASP A 70 6.42 -23.58 7.51
N GLU A 71 7.60 -24.16 7.75
CA GLU A 71 8.25 -24.07 9.07
C GLU A 71 8.62 -22.62 9.41
N PHE A 72 9.08 -21.82 8.44
CA PHE A 72 9.29 -20.40 8.65
C PHE A 72 8.01 -19.69 9.10
N ILE A 73 6.87 -19.94 8.44
CA ILE A 73 5.57 -19.32 8.82
C ILE A 73 5.16 -19.71 10.25
N GLU A 74 5.43 -20.94 10.68
CA GLU A 74 5.04 -21.38 12.01
C GLU A 74 6.02 -20.94 13.11
N LEU A 75 7.32 -20.88 12.83
CA LEU A 75 8.34 -20.60 13.85
C LEU A 75 8.83 -19.15 13.91
N LYS A 76 8.65 -18.38 12.83
CA LYS A 76 9.25 -17.03 12.68
C LYS A 76 8.23 -15.91 12.48
N LEU A 77 6.97 -16.22 12.21
CA LEU A 77 5.92 -15.22 12.08
C LEU A 77 5.01 -15.22 13.30
N ASN A 78 4.80 -14.03 13.85
CA ASN A 78 4.07 -13.79 15.08
C ASN A 78 2.84 -12.92 14.83
N ASN A 79 1.92 -12.91 15.79
CA ASN A 79 0.84 -11.95 15.83
C ASN A 79 1.25 -10.79 16.75
N SER A 80 0.85 -9.58 16.42
CA SER A 80 1.11 -8.39 17.23
C SER A 80 -0.04 -7.38 17.07
N THR A 81 0.14 -6.18 17.60
CA THR A 81 -0.74 -5.04 17.37
C THR A 81 0.02 -3.84 16.85
N PHE A 82 -0.67 -2.96 16.14
CA PHE A 82 -0.21 -1.62 15.76
C PHE A 82 -1.37 -0.64 15.92
N PHE A 83 -1.22 0.34 16.81
CA PHE A 83 -2.32 1.22 17.24
C PHE A 83 -3.59 0.44 17.64
N GLY A 84 -3.41 -0.66 18.38
CA GLY A 84 -4.49 -1.55 18.83
C GLY A 84 -5.10 -2.44 17.73
N GLN A 85 -4.70 -2.29 16.47
CA GLN A 85 -5.16 -3.15 15.37
C GLN A 85 -4.39 -4.47 15.39
N ALA A 86 -5.09 -5.60 15.27
CA ALA A 86 -4.46 -6.91 15.24
C ALA A 86 -3.72 -7.14 13.92
N LEU A 87 -2.42 -7.44 14.00
CA LEU A 87 -1.58 -7.83 12.87
C LEU A 87 -1.25 -9.32 12.99
N LEU A 88 -1.51 -10.07 11.92
CA LEU A 88 -1.35 -11.53 11.92
C LEU A 88 -0.11 -11.93 11.10
N LYS A 89 0.66 -12.88 11.63
CA LYS A 89 1.78 -13.52 10.93
C LYS A 89 2.77 -12.50 10.30
N ILE A 90 3.27 -11.58 11.12
CA ILE A 90 4.34 -10.64 10.78
C ILE A 90 5.66 -11.04 11.45
N SER A 91 6.78 -10.64 10.88
CA SER A 91 8.12 -10.97 11.39
C SER A 91 8.50 -10.14 12.62
N ASP A 92 9.44 -10.63 13.43
CA ASP A 92 9.93 -9.91 14.63
C ASP A 92 10.52 -8.53 14.28
N ALA A 93 11.22 -8.43 13.15
CA ALA A 93 11.76 -7.15 12.66
C ALA A 93 10.64 -6.16 12.34
N MET A 94 9.52 -6.63 11.77
CA MET A 94 8.35 -5.80 11.52
C MET A 94 7.73 -5.28 12.82
N ILE A 95 7.61 -6.16 13.81
CA ILE A 95 7.04 -5.83 15.13
C ILE A 95 7.88 -4.76 15.81
N GLU A 96 9.21 -4.93 15.85
CA GLU A 96 10.13 -3.99 16.49
C GLU A 96 10.04 -2.60 15.85
N ILE A 97 10.04 -2.53 14.53
CA ILE A 97 10.01 -1.26 13.79
C ILE A 97 8.64 -0.59 13.93
N LEU A 98 7.53 -1.34 13.82
CA LEU A 98 6.18 -0.79 14.00
C LEU A 98 5.95 -0.24 15.41
N TYR A 99 6.52 -0.88 16.43
CA TYR A 99 6.48 -0.35 17.81
C TYR A 99 7.13 1.04 17.90
N LYS A 100 8.25 1.22 17.18
CA LYS A 100 8.97 2.48 17.13
C LYS A 100 8.23 3.55 16.33
N VAL A 101 7.57 3.16 15.25
CA VAL A 101 6.68 4.06 14.50
C VAL A 101 5.51 4.53 15.38
N GLU A 102 4.92 3.60 16.16
CA GLU A 102 3.83 3.93 17.08
C GLU A 102 4.28 4.92 18.16
N GLU A 103 5.46 4.70 18.77
CA GLU A 103 6.07 5.65 19.70
C GLU A 103 6.26 7.03 19.06
N ASP A 104 6.86 7.14 17.87
CA ASP A 104 7.12 8.42 17.21
C ASP A 104 5.85 9.19 16.86
N LEU A 105 4.82 8.48 16.40
CA LEU A 105 3.54 9.09 16.04
C LEU A 105 2.77 9.54 17.28
N ILE A 106 2.81 8.77 18.37
CA ILE A 106 2.22 9.20 19.66
C ILE A 106 2.97 10.42 20.22
N ASP A 107 4.31 10.42 20.15
CA ASP A 107 5.13 11.51 20.66
C ASP A 107 4.92 12.81 19.85
N SER A 108 4.78 12.70 18.52
CA SER A 108 4.64 13.86 17.64
C SER A 108 3.20 14.35 17.44
N GLN A 109 2.21 13.45 17.44
CA GLN A 109 0.81 13.77 17.14
C GLN A 109 -0.12 13.65 18.37
N GLY A 110 0.39 13.10 19.47
CA GLY A 110 -0.35 12.86 20.70
C GLY A 110 -0.98 11.47 20.79
N PRO A 111 -1.43 11.08 21.99
CA PRO A 111 -1.93 9.73 22.28
C PRO A 111 -3.24 9.36 21.57
N GLU A 112 -3.97 10.35 21.04
CA GLU A 112 -5.22 10.15 20.32
C GLU A 112 -5.02 9.91 18.81
N TYR A 113 -3.78 9.80 18.35
CA TYR A 113 -3.47 9.55 16.94
C TYR A 113 -4.09 8.21 16.48
N LYS A 114 -4.73 8.25 15.30
CA LYS A 114 -5.34 7.07 14.67
C LYS A 114 -4.57 6.69 13.41
N ALA A 115 -3.86 5.58 13.45
CA ALA A 115 -3.22 5.03 12.26
C ALA A 115 -4.26 4.58 11.22
N PRO A 116 -3.90 4.59 9.92
CA PRO A 116 -4.72 3.99 8.87
C PRO A 116 -4.95 2.50 9.14
N PHE A 117 -6.01 1.92 8.57
CA PHE A 117 -6.37 0.53 8.85
C PHE A 117 -5.43 -0.45 8.16
N ALA A 118 -4.88 -1.41 8.90
CA ALA A 118 -4.01 -2.45 8.37
C ALA A 118 -4.84 -3.56 7.70
N ASN A 119 -4.96 -3.54 6.38
CA ASN A 119 -5.81 -4.47 5.65
C ASN A 119 -5.16 -5.82 5.35
N SER A 120 -3.84 -5.83 5.12
CA SER A 120 -3.16 -6.97 4.50
C SER A 120 -1.76 -7.12 5.08
N THR A 121 -1.47 -8.30 5.63
CA THR A 121 -0.18 -8.68 6.23
C THR A 121 0.41 -9.88 5.48
N LEU A 122 0.28 -11.11 5.99
CA LEU A 122 0.80 -12.29 5.30
C LEU A 122 -0.02 -12.62 4.03
N ARG A 123 0.63 -12.57 2.87
CA ARG A 123 0.17 -13.17 1.61
C ARG A 123 1.15 -14.27 1.22
N LYS A 124 0.81 -15.54 1.49
CA LYS A 124 1.74 -16.67 1.30
C LYS A 124 2.33 -16.67 -0.12
N LYS A 125 3.64 -16.85 -0.19
CA LYS A 125 4.40 -16.89 -1.44
C LYS A 125 4.20 -15.67 -2.36
N SER A 126 3.97 -14.49 -1.80
CA SER A 126 3.82 -13.23 -2.56
C SER A 126 4.75 -12.13 -2.05
N GLY A 127 5.76 -11.76 -2.85
CA GLY A 127 6.67 -10.65 -2.56
C GLY A 127 7.19 -10.63 -1.10
N MET A 128 7.27 -9.43 -0.53
CA MET A 128 7.65 -9.23 0.87
C MET A 128 6.52 -9.61 1.85
N HIS A 129 5.26 -9.61 1.41
CA HIS A 129 4.13 -10.10 2.23
C HIS A 129 4.29 -11.57 2.60
N GLY A 130 4.83 -12.39 1.71
CA GLY A 130 5.10 -13.81 1.95
C GLY A 130 6.08 -14.04 3.10
N TRP A 131 6.85 -13.04 3.50
CA TRP A 131 7.78 -13.13 4.61
C TRP A 131 7.29 -12.43 5.88
N GLY A 132 6.03 -11.99 5.92
CA GLY A 132 5.52 -11.17 7.03
C GLY A 132 6.30 -9.86 7.21
N MET A 133 6.85 -9.34 6.11
CA MET A 133 7.72 -8.16 6.07
C MET A 133 7.12 -7.01 5.28
N ALA A 134 5.82 -7.11 4.93
CA ALA A 134 5.07 -6.07 4.26
C ALA A 134 3.66 -5.92 4.86
N ILE A 135 3.10 -4.73 4.72
CA ILE A 135 1.78 -4.36 5.19
C ILE A 135 1.14 -3.37 4.21
N ASP A 136 -0.14 -3.56 3.91
CA ASP A 136 -0.92 -2.61 3.12
C ASP A 136 -1.96 -1.90 4.01
N PHE A 137 -2.04 -0.58 3.90
CA PHE A 137 -2.91 0.26 4.71
C PHE A 137 -4.02 0.94 3.88
N ASP A 138 -5.24 0.92 4.42
CA ASP A 138 -6.42 1.53 3.84
C ASP A 138 -6.58 1.21 2.34
N VAL A 139 -6.45 -0.08 1.98
CA VAL A 139 -6.39 -0.60 0.59
C VAL A 139 -7.53 -0.11 -0.30
N GLY A 140 -8.70 0.15 0.29
CA GLY A 140 -9.87 0.61 -0.45
C GLY A 140 -9.80 2.07 -0.91
N ILE A 141 -8.87 2.87 -0.37
CA ILE A 141 -8.74 4.31 -0.65
C ILE A 141 -7.28 4.72 -0.95
N ASN A 142 -6.33 3.79 -0.95
CA ASN A 142 -4.93 4.02 -1.33
C ASN A 142 -4.52 2.98 -2.39
N PRO A 143 -4.82 3.22 -3.68
CA PRO A 143 -4.68 2.21 -4.70
C PRO A 143 -3.25 2.03 -5.19
N TYR A 144 -3.05 1.03 -6.05
CA TYR A 144 -1.90 0.95 -6.93
C TYR A 144 -2.16 1.87 -8.15
N VAL A 145 -1.35 2.91 -8.34
CA VAL A 145 -1.67 3.97 -9.31
C VAL A 145 -1.13 3.75 -10.72
N LEU A 146 0.06 3.17 -10.87
CA LEU A 146 0.79 2.93 -12.13
C LEU A 146 1.94 1.95 -11.92
N ASN A 147 2.45 1.35 -13.00
CA ASN A 147 3.64 0.49 -13.08
C ASN A 147 3.49 -0.90 -12.43
N GLU A 148 2.27 -1.39 -12.29
CA GLU A 148 2.10 -2.78 -11.88
C GLU A 148 2.65 -3.73 -12.94
N LYS A 149 3.19 -4.86 -12.48
CA LYS A 149 3.84 -5.83 -13.36
C LYS A 149 2.87 -6.35 -14.42
N SER A 150 3.35 -6.40 -15.66
CA SER A 150 2.59 -6.95 -16.79
C SER A 150 1.34 -6.13 -17.17
N GLU A 151 1.28 -4.87 -16.72
CA GLU A 151 0.20 -3.93 -17.02
C GLU A 151 0.67 -2.76 -17.91
N GLU A 152 1.75 -2.90 -18.68
CA GLU A 152 2.36 -1.79 -19.43
C GLU A 152 1.42 -1.17 -20.48
N LYS A 153 0.40 -1.92 -20.91
CA LYS A 153 -0.65 -1.42 -21.79
C LYS A 153 -1.65 -0.55 -21.01
N LEU A 154 -2.07 -1.00 -19.83
CA LEU A 154 -2.97 -0.27 -18.95
C LEU A 154 -2.30 1.02 -18.45
N ASP A 155 -1.02 0.96 -18.06
CA ASP A 155 -0.23 2.12 -17.65
C ASP A 155 -0.29 3.28 -18.66
N LYS A 156 -0.27 2.96 -19.97
CA LYS A 156 -0.36 3.97 -21.03
C LYS A 156 -1.74 4.64 -21.08
N GLU A 157 -2.80 3.93 -20.72
CA GLU A 157 -4.14 4.48 -20.61
C GLU A 157 -4.28 5.32 -19.34
N LEU A 158 -3.86 4.76 -18.19
CA LEU A 158 -3.91 5.41 -16.89
C LEU A 158 -3.13 6.73 -16.88
N ILE A 159 -1.90 6.74 -17.44
CA ILE A 159 -1.09 7.95 -17.43
C ILE A 159 -1.70 9.10 -18.23
N GLY A 160 -2.45 8.79 -19.30
CA GLY A 160 -3.19 9.80 -20.04
C GLY A 160 -4.26 10.49 -19.18
N ALA A 161 -4.95 9.74 -18.32
CA ALA A 161 -5.94 10.29 -17.39
C ALA A 161 -5.27 11.20 -16.34
N TYR A 162 -4.15 10.76 -15.76
CA TYR A 162 -3.40 11.59 -14.80
C TYR A 162 -2.84 12.86 -15.43
N ASP A 163 -2.31 12.82 -16.65
CA ASP A 163 -1.84 14.01 -17.36
C ASP A 163 -2.97 15.01 -17.65
N ASN A 164 -4.16 14.52 -18.02
CA ASN A 164 -5.32 15.39 -18.25
C ASN A 164 -5.71 16.13 -16.97
N ILE A 165 -5.72 15.44 -15.83
CA ILE A 165 -5.98 16.03 -14.51
C ILE A 165 -4.91 17.08 -14.18
N ALA A 166 -3.63 16.72 -14.28
CA ALA A 166 -2.52 17.64 -13.99
C ALA A 166 -2.57 18.89 -14.87
N LYS A 167 -2.90 18.72 -16.15
CA LYS A 167 -3.03 19.83 -17.10
C LYS A 167 -4.19 20.75 -16.78
N LEU A 168 -5.39 20.22 -16.53
CA LEU A 168 -6.55 21.06 -16.27
C LEU A 168 -6.44 21.76 -14.91
N MET A 169 -6.00 21.03 -13.88
CA MET A 169 -6.08 21.49 -12.49
C MET A 169 -4.83 22.23 -12.01
N LEU A 170 -3.67 21.78 -12.44
CA LEU A 170 -2.38 22.26 -11.96
C LEU A 170 -1.63 23.10 -13.02
N GLY A 171 -2.09 23.09 -14.28
CA GLY A 171 -1.38 23.76 -15.38
C GLY A 171 -0.06 23.07 -15.75
N LYS A 172 0.16 21.83 -15.29
CA LYS A 172 1.35 21.03 -15.62
C LYS A 172 1.15 20.34 -16.98
N ASN A 173 2.21 20.20 -17.77
CA ASN A 173 2.10 19.48 -19.05
C ASN A 173 1.92 17.97 -18.88
N GLU A 174 2.48 17.42 -17.80
CA GLU A 174 2.48 16.00 -17.48
C GLU A 174 2.35 15.81 -15.97
N SER A 175 1.80 14.66 -15.55
CA SER A 175 1.68 14.27 -14.15
C SER A 175 3.03 13.84 -13.55
N ASP A 176 3.26 14.24 -12.30
CA ASP A 176 4.39 13.83 -11.48
C ASP A 176 4.38 12.31 -11.20
N LEU A 177 3.26 11.60 -11.35
CA LEU A 177 3.20 10.14 -11.25
C LEU A 177 4.10 9.43 -12.27
N ARG A 178 4.46 10.09 -13.38
CA ARG A 178 5.46 9.58 -14.34
C ARG A 178 6.84 9.36 -13.70
N LYS A 179 7.16 10.14 -12.67
CA LYS A 179 8.46 10.09 -11.97
C LYS A 179 8.60 8.84 -11.10
N LEU A 180 7.49 8.23 -10.65
CA LEU A 180 7.50 7.05 -9.77
C LEU A 180 8.41 5.94 -10.29
N LYS A 181 8.36 5.66 -11.60
CA LYS A 181 9.19 4.63 -12.26
C LYS A 181 10.70 4.83 -12.09
N SER A 182 11.12 6.08 -11.90
CA SER A 182 12.52 6.46 -11.73
C SER A 182 12.93 6.58 -10.26
N GLY A 183 12.01 6.29 -9.33
CA GLY A 183 12.23 6.29 -7.89
C GLY A 183 12.47 7.68 -7.30
N ARG A 184 12.92 7.71 -6.03
CA ARG A 184 13.10 8.93 -5.22
C ARG A 184 13.86 10.04 -5.95
N SER A 185 14.96 9.72 -6.62
CA SER A 185 15.84 10.72 -7.27
C SER A 185 15.15 11.53 -8.37
N ALA A 186 14.05 11.04 -8.94
CA ALA A 186 13.30 11.78 -9.95
C ALA A 186 12.48 12.95 -9.36
N PHE A 187 12.31 12.97 -8.04
CA PHE A 187 11.67 14.05 -7.29
C PHE A 187 12.70 15.07 -6.74
N GLY A 188 13.99 14.91 -7.04
CA GLY A 188 15.08 15.76 -6.57
C GLY A 188 15.70 15.27 -5.27
N ASP A 189 16.43 16.16 -4.58
CA ASP A 189 17.15 15.87 -3.33
C ASP A 189 16.29 16.08 -2.06
N GLY A 190 14.96 16.12 -2.24
CA GLY A 190 13.99 16.33 -1.16
C GLY A 190 13.81 15.13 -0.22
N SER A 191 13.10 15.38 0.87
CA SER A 191 12.65 14.39 1.84
C SER A 191 11.48 13.54 1.29
N ILE A 192 11.15 12.44 1.98
CA ILE A 192 9.91 11.69 1.68
C ILE A 192 8.67 12.59 1.86
N GLY A 193 8.70 13.50 2.82
CA GLY A 193 7.65 14.49 3.00
C GLY A 193 7.42 15.38 1.78
N ASP A 194 8.49 15.77 1.08
CA ASP A 194 8.38 16.56 -0.15
C ASP A 194 7.75 15.76 -1.29
N ILE A 195 8.10 14.47 -1.40
CA ILE A 195 7.46 13.56 -2.37
C ILE A 195 5.98 13.37 -2.03
N HIS A 196 5.66 13.20 -0.75
CA HIS A 196 4.26 13.10 -0.28
C HIS A 196 3.47 14.35 -0.69
N ASP A 197 3.98 15.56 -0.43
CA ASP A 197 3.30 16.80 -0.77
C ASP A 197 3.02 16.91 -2.29
N ILE A 198 3.99 16.53 -3.12
CA ILE A 198 3.83 16.51 -4.60
C ILE A 198 2.70 15.55 -5.01
N LEU A 199 2.70 14.34 -4.46
CA LEU A 199 1.68 13.34 -4.75
C LEU A 199 0.31 13.73 -4.17
N GLN A 200 0.29 14.41 -3.02
CA GLN A 200 -0.93 14.92 -2.39
C GLN A 200 -1.56 16.02 -3.23
N GLU A 201 -0.77 16.94 -3.80
CA GLU A 201 -1.24 17.98 -4.72
C GLU A 201 -1.96 17.36 -5.93
N GLU A 202 -1.39 16.30 -6.54
CA GLU A 202 -2.03 15.61 -7.66
C GLU A 202 -3.27 14.82 -7.25
N SER A 203 -3.27 14.21 -6.06
CA SER A 203 -4.45 13.54 -5.51
C SER A 203 -5.57 14.53 -5.21
N ASP A 204 -5.26 15.72 -4.69
CA ASP A 204 -6.23 16.79 -4.45
C ASP A 204 -6.77 17.40 -5.75
N ALA A 205 -5.90 17.56 -6.74
CA ALA A 205 -6.29 17.94 -8.10
C ALA A 205 -7.28 16.93 -8.68
N MET A 206 -7.03 15.62 -8.51
CA MET A 206 -7.94 14.56 -8.93
C MET A 206 -9.30 14.66 -8.23
N ARG A 207 -9.32 14.85 -6.90
CA ARG A 207 -10.57 15.05 -6.13
C ARG A 207 -11.38 16.21 -6.70
N LYS A 208 -10.73 17.36 -6.89
CA LYS A 208 -11.38 18.55 -7.43
C LYS A 208 -11.86 18.32 -8.86
N TYR A 209 -11.04 17.74 -9.73
CA TYR A 209 -11.40 17.38 -11.11
C TYR A 209 -12.71 16.59 -11.14
N PHE A 210 -12.81 15.47 -10.43
CA PHE A 210 -14.02 14.66 -10.45
C PHE A 210 -15.20 15.24 -9.64
N SER A 211 -14.96 16.18 -8.72
CA SER A 211 -16.05 16.96 -8.12
C SER A 211 -16.69 17.90 -9.15
N LEU A 212 -15.89 18.59 -9.96
CA LEU A 212 -16.36 19.50 -11.02
C LEU A 212 -17.04 18.73 -12.17
N MET A 213 -16.61 17.49 -12.41
CA MET A 213 -17.31 16.59 -13.35
C MET A 213 -18.78 16.35 -12.95
N LYS A 214 -19.14 16.48 -11.67
CA LYS A 214 -20.50 16.23 -11.17
C LYS A 214 -21.33 17.52 -10.99
N ASP A 215 -20.73 18.70 -11.15
CA ASP A 215 -21.37 20.00 -10.90
C ASP A 215 -21.02 21.01 -12.00
N ASP A 216 -21.96 21.21 -12.93
CA ASP A 216 -21.78 22.12 -14.07
C ASP A 216 -21.62 23.59 -13.64
N THR A 217 -22.28 24.00 -12.56
CA THR A 217 -22.22 25.39 -12.09
C THR A 217 -20.85 25.66 -11.48
N ALA A 218 -20.38 24.77 -10.61
CA ALA A 218 -19.04 24.87 -10.04
C ALA A 218 -17.95 24.76 -11.12
N PHE A 219 -18.16 23.94 -12.15
CA PHE A 219 -17.22 23.81 -13.25
C PHE A 219 -17.13 25.09 -14.10
N GLN A 220 -18.26 25.71 -14.43
CA GLN A 220 -18.27 27.00 -15.12
C GLN A 220 -17.51 28.07 -14.32
N GLU A 221 -17.79 28.19 -13.02
CA GLU A 221 -17.12 29.14 -12.14
C GLU A 221 -15.60 28.89 -12.08
N PHE A 222 -15.17 27.62 -11.96
CA PHE A 222 -13.76 27.26 -11.99
C PHE A 222 -13.06 27.70 -13.28
N ILE A 223 -13.70 27.49 -14.44
CA ILE A 223 -13.14 27.88 -15.74
C ILE A 223 -12.97 29.40 -15.85
N GLU A 224 -13.97 30.15 -15.43
CA GLU A 224 -13.99 31.62 -15.54
C GLU A 224 -13.07 32.32 -14.54
N THR A 225 -12.77 31.67 -13.41
CA THR A 225 -11.99 32.25 -12.31
C THR A 225 -10.60 31.63 -12.20
N GLU A 226 -10.50 30.44 -11.62
CA GLU A 226 -9.23 29.82 -11.28
C GLU A 226 -8.43 29.38 -12.51
N TRP A 227 -9.09 28.75 -13.48
CA TRP A 227 -8.42 28.24 -14.68
C TRP A 227 -7.89 29.39 -15.54
N ALA A 228 -8.70 30.44 -15.75
CA ALA A 228 -8.33 31.61 -16.53
C ALA A 228 -7.13 32.36 -15.94
N VAL A 229 -7.03 32.45 -14.61
CA VAL A 229 -5.87 33.04 -13.93
C VAL A 229 -4.59 32.22 -14.16
N LYS A 230 -4.69 30.88 -14.14
CA LYS A 230 -3.55 29.99 -14.39
C LYS A 230 -3.16 29.89 -15.87
N ASN A 231 -4.08 30.25 -16.78
CA ASN A 231 -3.91 30.11 -18.22
C ASN A 231 -4.29 31.41 -18.97
N PRO A 232 -3.67 32.55 -18.65
CA PRO A 232 -4.12 33.87 -19.12
C PRO A 232 -4.03 34.04 -20.64
N ASP A 233 -3.10 33.35 -21.29
CA ASP A 233 -2.86 33.43 -22.74
C ASP A 233 -3.63 32.37 -23.54
N ASN A 234 -4.35 31.47 -22.84
CA ASN A 234 -5.07 30.39 -23.49
C ASN A 234 -6.53 30.78 -23.72
N LYS A 235 -7.09 30.34 -24.84
CA LYS A 235 -8.53 30.44 -25.05
C LYS A 235 -9.26 29.54 -24.06
N ILE A 236 -10.39 30.04 -23.55
CA ILE A 236 -11.32 29.25 -22.74
C ILE A 236 -11.57 27.92 -23.47
N PRO A 237 -11.38 26.79 -22.80
CA PRO A 237 -11.50 25.49 -23.43
C PRO A 237 -12.97 25.14 -23.66
N ASP A 238 -13.20 24.24 -24.61
CA ASP A 238 -14.53 23.69 -24.87
C ASP A 238 -15.01 22.86 -23.67
N ILE A 239 -16.03 23.38 -22.98
CA ILE A 239 -16.55 22.84 -21.72
C ILE A 239 -17.14 21.44 -21.91
N GLU A 240 -17.93 21.24 -22.96
CA GLU A 240 -18.52 19.94 -23.30
C GLU A 240 -17.44 18.90 -23.58
N ARG A 241 -16.40 19.31 -24.32
CA ARG A 241 -15.26 18.44 -24.60
C ARG A 241 -14.49 18.07 -23.34
N ILE A 242 -14.29 19.00 -22.40
CA ILE A 242 -13.64 18.68 -21.13
C ILE A 242 -14.49 17.71 -20.33
N LYS A 243 -15.79 17.95 -20.18
CA LYS A 243 -16.70 17.07 -19.43
C LYS A 243 -16.67 15.64 -19.98
N ALA A 244 -16.74 15.48 -21.29
CA ALA A 244 -16.60 14.17 -21.94
C ALA A 244 -15.24 13.51 -21.66
N GLN A 245 -14.15 14.29 -21.59
CA GLN A 245 -12.83 13.79 -21.22
C GLN A 245 -12.77 13.38 -19.74
N MET A 246 -13.38 14.17 -18.83
CA MET A 246 -13.45 13.86 -17.40
C MET A 246 -14.17 12.53 -17.16
N GLU A 247 -15.31 12.30 -17.81
CA GLU A 247 -16.05 11.04 -17.71
C GLU A 247 -15.21 9.86 -18.22
N LYS A 248 -14.51 10.04 -19.34
CA LYS A 248 -13.61 9.02 -19.89
C LYS A 248 -12.47 8.69 -18.92
N ASP A 249 -11.84 9.71 -18.33
CA ASP A 249 -10.76 9.55 -17.35
C ASP A 249 -11.27 8.82 -16.10
N TYR A 250 -12.45 9.21 -15.60
CA TYR A 250 -13.10 8.56 -14.46
C TYR A 250 -13.31 7.06 -14.70
N ILE A 251 -13.81 6.69 -15.88
CA ILE A 251 -14.02 5.28 -16.26
C ILE A 251 -12.68 4.54 -16.40
N ILE A 252 -11.67 5.16 -17.03
CA ILE A 252 -10.34 4.56 -17.22
C ILE A 252 -9.69 4.25 -15.87
N LEU A 253 -9.85 5.12 -14.88
CA LEU A 253 -9.31 4.92 -13.53
C LEU A 253 -10.10 3.89 -12.72
N GLY A 254 -11.23 3.39 -13.23
CA GLY A 254 -12.04 2.37 -12.57
C GLY A 254 -13.27 2.92 -11.83
N GLY A 255 -13.69 4.16 -12.11
CA GLY A 255 -14.93 4.72 -11.58
C GLY A 255 -16.19 4.12 -12.25
N LYS A 256 -17.28 4.00 -11.49
CA LYS A 256 -18.57 3.48 -12.00
C LYS A 256 -19.35 4.57 -12.75
N ALA A 257 -19.61 4.38 -14.05
CA ALA A 257 -20.48 5.26 -14.82
C ALA A 257 -21.97 5.06 -14.46
N ASP A 258 -22.77 6.14 -14.55
CA ASP A 258 -24.21 6.12 -14.26
C ASP A 258 -25.04 5.33 -15.29
N THR A 259 -24.51 5.11 -16.51
CA THR A 259 -25.22 4.47 -17.63
C THR A 259 -25.26 2.93 -17.60
N GLY A 260 -25.22 2.33 -16.42
CA GLY A 260 -25.53 0.91 -16.24
C GLY A 260 -24.34 0.05 -15.85
N ASN A 261 -24.68 -1.08 -15.22
CA ASN A 261 -23.83 -1.98 -14.42
C ASN A 261 -22.71 -2.72 -15.17
N VAL A 262 -22.17 -2.17 -16.26
CA VAL A 262 -21.05 -2.78 -16.96
C VAL A 262 -19.77 -2.12 -16.46
N TRP A 263 -19.25 -2.63 -15.34
CA TRP A 263 -17.80 -2.69 -15.20
C TRP A 263 -17.29 -3.29 -16.52
N ARG A 264 -16.32 -2.69 -17.20
CA ARG A 264 -15.67 -3.35 -18.34
C ARG A 264 -14.91 -4.56 -17.79
N THR A 265 -15.62 -5.64 -17.50
CA THR A 265 -15.13 -6.94 -17.03
C THR A 265 -14.47 -7.72 -18.16
N GLU A 266 -14.16 -7.09 -19.30
CA GLU A 266 -13.56 -7.78 -20.44
C GLU A 266 -12.03 -7.92 -20.32
N VAL A 267 -11.41 -7.29 -19.31
CA VAL A 267 -9.96 -7.42 -19.06
C VAL A 267 -9.71 -7.48 -17.56
N ASN A 268 -8.99 -8.49 -17.10
CA ASN A 268 -8.49 -8.65 -15.72
C ASN A 268 -7.39 -7.62 -15.39
N GLU A 269 -7.57 -6.36 -15.77
CA GLU A 269 -6.63 -5.25 -15.54
C GLU A 269 -6.96 -4.60 -14.18
N ASP A 270 -5.99 -4.50 -13.27
CA ASP A 270 -6.17 -3.99 -11.90
C ASP A 270 -6.22 -2.46 -11.87
N ARG A 271 -7.34 -1.92 -12.39
CA ARG A 271 -7.53 -0.46 -12.44
C ARG A 271 -7.55 0.10 -11.01
N PRO A 272 -6.88 1.25 -10.76
CA PRO A 272 -6.61 1.73 -9.40
C PRO A 272 -7.85 1.78 -8.49
N PHE A 273 -8.99 2.21 -9.03
CA PHE A 273 -10.22 2.37 -8.25
C PHE A 273 -11.30 1.33 -8.56
N ALA A 274 -11.01 0.33 -9.39
CA ALA A 274 -11.97 -0.72 -9.66
C ALA A 274 -12.17 -1.60 -8.40
N PRO A 275 -13.37 -2.18 -8.19
CA PRO A 275 -13.59 -3.12 -7.10
C PRO A 275 -12.72 -4.36 -7.32
N ASN A 276 -11.60 -4.44 -6.63
CA ASN A 276 -10.83 -5.66 -6.56
C ASN A 276 -11.49 -6.66 -5.60
N SER A 277 -10.92 -7.86 -5.51
CA SER A 277 -11.41 -8.99 -4.71
C SER A 277 -11.68 -8.70 -3.22
N MET A 278 -11.27 -7.53 -2.71
CA MET A 278 -11.49 -7.07 -1.32
C MET A 278 -12.73 -6.19 -1.12
N ARG A 279 -13.69 -6.15 -2.08
CA ARG A 279 -14.93 -5.35 -1.99
C ARG A 279 -14.68 -3.83 -1.86
N GLY A 280 -13.51 -3.34 -2.32
CA GLY A 280 -13.18 -1.93 -2.33
C GLY A 280 -14.26 -1.12 -3.07
N LYS A 281 -14.69 -0.02 -2.47
CA LYS A 281 -15.55 1.00 -3.13
C LYS A 281 -14.66 2.10 -3.71
N GLY A 282 -13.59 1.72 -4.40
CA GLY A 282 -12.67 2.70 -5.00
C GLY A 282 -13.48 3.68 -5.84
N ASP A 283 -13.25 4.97 -5.61
CA ASP A 283 -13.86 6.05 -6.39
C ASP A 283 -12.73 7.03 -6.73
N PRO A 284 -12.40 7.23 -8.02
CA PRO A 284 -11.39 8.20 -8.43
C PRO A 284 -11.63 9.60 -7.83
N ALA A 285 -12.89 9.97 -7.53
CA ALA A 285 -13.22 11.24 -6.89
C ALA A 285 -12.73 11.37 -5.44
N THR A 286 -12.26 10.29 -4.83
CA THR A 286 -11.63 10.29 -3.50
C THR A 286 -10.12 10.57 -3.55
N GLY A 287 -9.53 10.69 -4.73
CA GLY A 287 -8.09 10.83 -4.91
C GLY A 287 -7.34 9.52 -4.60
N PHE A 288 -6.07 9.46 -4.95
CA PHE A 288 -5.24 8.25 -4.79
C PHE A 288 -4.33 8.26 -3.55
N LEU A 289 -4.15 9.40 -2.88
CA LEU A 289 -3.33 9.50 -1.67
C LEU A 289 -4.18 10.00 -0.50
N ASN A 290 -4.52 9.07 0.41
CA ASN A 290 -5.26 9.30 1.64
C ASN A 290 -4.43 8.99 2.90
N LEU A 291 -3.22 8.43 2.74
CA LEU A 291 -2.25 8.31 3.82
C LEU A 291 -1.75 9.70 4.23
N ARG A 292 -1.76 9.97 5.53
CA ARG A 292 -1.30 11.25 6.08
C ARG A 292 0.21 11.38 6.00
N LYS A 293 0.72 12.59 5.79
CA LYS A 293 2.15 12.86 5.60
C LYS A 293 2.99 12.33 6.76
N GLU A 294 2.57 12.65 7.98
CA GLU A 294 3.25 12.25 9.22
C GLU A 294 3.33 10.71 9.36
N PHE A 295 2.34 9.99 8.84
CA PHE A 295 2.34 8.52 8.83
C PHE A 295 3.42 7.99 7.88
N VAL A 296 3.44 8.50 6.65
CA VAL A 296 4.40 8.07 5.63
C VAL A 296 5.82 8.40 6.07
N GLU A 297 6.05 9.61 6.57
CA GLU A 297 7.34 10.03 7.13
C GLU A 297 7.77 9.10 8.27
N ALA A 298 6.94 8.90 9.31
CA ALA A 298 7.29 8.05 10.44
C ALA A 298 7.63 6.61 10.04
N MET A 299 6.87 6.02 9.11
CA MET A 299 7.17 4.70 8.56
C MET A 299 8.54 4.70 7.85
N THR A 300 8.78 5.64 6.94
CA THR A 300 10.00 5.67 6.13
C THR A 300 11.25 6.08 6.91
N ASP A 301 11.13 6.94 7.92
CA ASP A 301 12.22 7.35 8.82
C ASP A 301 12.71 6.16 9.67
N ARG A 302 11.81 5.21 9.95
CA ARG A 302 12.14 3.92 10.55
C ARG A 302 12.61 2.87 9.54
N GLY A 303 12.86 3.29 8.30
CA GLY A 303 13.48 2.52 7.24
C GLY A 303 12.52 1.61 6.47
N PHE A 304 11.20 1.78 6.62
CA PHE A 304 10.27 1.16 5.68
C PHE A 304 10.50 1.71 4.28
N ALA A 305 10.45 0.82 3.31
CA ALA A 305 10.28 1.16 1.90
C ALA A 305 8.83 1.52 1.66
N TRP A 306 8.57 2.63 0.98
CA TRP A 306 7.22 3.00 0.59
C TRP A 306 6.93 2.52 -0.84
N GLY A 307 5.83 1.78 -1.00
CA GLY A 307 5.42 1.13 -2.24
C GLY A 307 5.25 2.08 -3.43
N ALA A 308 4.91 3.34 -3.14
CA ALA A 308 4.79 4.37 -4.16
C ALA A 308 6.10 4.60 -4.93
N ILE A 309 7.26 4.55 -4.27
CA ILE A 309 8.53 5.04 -4.86
C ILE A 309 9.76 4.14 -4.65
N ASP A 310 9.72 3.17 -3.73
CA ASP A 310 10.88 2.34 -3.35
C ASP A 310 10.88 0.94 -3.95
N ILE A 311 9.81 0.58 -4.68
CA ILE A 311 9.73 -0.72 -5.36
C ILE A 311 10.40 -0.61 -6.71
N SER A 312 11.62 -1.12 -6.82
CA SER A 312 12.31 -1.20 -8.11
C SER A 312 11.48 -2.02 -9.11
N GLY A 313 11.14 -1.39 -10.24
CA GLY A 313 10.45 -2.00 -11.39
C GLY A 313 8.93 -1.91 -11.32
N GLU A 314 8.35 -1.92 -10.12
CA GLU A 314 6.91 -1.93 -9.87
C GLU A 314 6.53 -0.84 -8.82
N PRO A 315 6.92 0.45 -8.97
CA PRO A 315 6.56 1.51 -8.02
C PRO A 315 5.18 2.09 -8.33
N GLY A 316 4.40 2.42 -7.31
CA GLY A 316 3.05 2.97 -7.47
C GLY A 316 2.02 2.40 -6.51
N ASP A 317 2.45 1.51 -5.61
CA ASP A 317 1.58 0.91 -4.60
C ASP A 317 1.45 1.84 -3.38
N ILE A 318 0.48 2.75 -3.38
CA ILE A 318 0.39 3.84 -2.37
C ILE A 318 0.22 3.30 -0.95
N GLN A 319 -0.60 2.28 -0.78
CA GLN A 319 -0.90 1.58 0.48
C GLN A 319 0.27 0.82 1.11
N HIS A 320 1.30 0.48 0.34
CA HIS A 320 2.23 -0.58 0.69
C HIS A 320 3.47 -0.09 1.42
N PHE A 321 3.86 -0.78 2.50
CA PHE A 321 5.12 -0.57 3.20
C PHE A 321 5.81 -1.89 3.49
N ASP A 322 7.12 -1.97 3.28
CA ASP A 322 7.89 -3.17 3.60
C ASP A 322 9.34 -2.93 4.04
N LEU A 323 10.02 -4.00 4.46
CA LEU A 323 11.39 -3.94 4.99
C LEU A 323 12.50 -4.16 3.95
N ARG A 324 12.22 -4.06 2.64
CA ARG A 324 13.20 -4.43 1.59
C ARG A 324 14.47 -3.59 1.58
N LEU A 325 14.46 -2.40 2.19
CA LEU A 325 15.60 -1.50 2.21
C LEU A 325 16.55 -1.72 3.39
N GLN A 326 16.21 -2.58 4.36
CA GLN A 326 17.01 -2.73 5.56
C GLN A 326 17.06 -4.13 6.16
N GLY A 327 18.11 -4.38 6.94
CA GLY A 327 18.26 -5.56 7.80
C GLY A 327 18.02 -6.89 7.07
N VAL A 328 17.26 -7.77 7.73
CA VAL A 328 16.90 -9.08 7.17
C VAL A 328 16.00 -8.94 5.94
N GLY A 329 15.16 -7.91 5.88
CA GLY A 329 14.26 -7.65 4.74
C GLY A 329 15.02 -7.41 3.44
N ALA A 330 16.08 -6.60 3.46
CA ALA A 330 16.97 -6.41 2.31
C ALA A 330 17.61 -7.71 1.84
N ARG A 331 18.01 -8.57 2.78
CA ARG A 331 18.62 -9.86 2.47
C ARG A 331 17.61 -10.81 1.80
N VAL A 332 16.37 -10.85 2.29
CA VAL A 332 15.27 -11.59 1.67
C VAL A 332 14.96 -11.07 0.27
N TYR A 333 14.81 -9.75 0.12
CA TYR A 333 14.49 -9.12 -1.17
C TYR A 333 15.54 -9.42 -2.24
N ASN A 334 16.82 -9.30 -1.90
CA ASN A 334 17.92 -9.66 -2.81
C ASN A 334 17.87 -11.12 -3.27
N LEU A 335 17.51 -12.04 -2.37
CA LEU A 335 17.36 -13.45 -2.74
C LEU A 335 16.09 -13.72 -3.56
N LEU A 336 15.00 -12.99 -3.35
CA LEU A 336 13.81 -13.04 -4.20
C LEU A 336 14.12 -12.63 -5.64
N LEU A 337 14.99 -11.62 -5.83
CA LEU A 337 15.45 -11.20 -7.15
C LEU A 337 16.42 -12.21 -7.78
N LYS A 338 17.27 -12.84 -6.97
CA LYS A 338 18.25 -13.85 -7.40
C LYS A 338 17.58 -15.16 -7.83
N TYR A 339 16.59 -15.63 -7.07
CA TYR A 339 15.86 -16.86 -7.32
C TYR A 339 14.59 -16.54 -8.10
N LYS A 340 14.67 -16.56 -9.44
CA LYS A 340 13.51 -16.34 -10.32
C LYS A 340 12.57 -17.53 -10.29
#